data_AF-A0A1I8N3S8-F1
#
_entry.id   AF-A0A1I8N3S8-F1
#
_cell.length_a   1.000
_cell.length_b   1.000
_cell.length_c   1.000
_cell.angle_alpha   90.00
_cell.angle_beta   90.00
_cell.angle_gamma   90.00
#
_symmetry.space_group_name_H-M   'P 1'
#
loop_
_entity.id
_entity.type
_entity.pdbx_description
1 polymer ?
#
loop_
_entity_poly.entity_id
_entity_poly.type
_entity_poly.pdbx_seq_one_letter_code
_entity_poly.pdbx_strand_id
1 'polypeptide(L)'
;MVTLKWIFAIALIVIASNADARSPPRPSPGQVDESAADCPQICPALYRPVCATLPNGSKMSFSNSCQLNVAVCSKQIPAVRSQQEGDC
;
A
#
# COMPACT_ATOMS: atom_id res chain seq x y z
N MET A 1 3.01 51.66 7.99
CA MET A 1 4.26 50.99 8.41
C MET A 1 3.89 49.66 9.06
N VAL A 2 3.74 48.61 8.26
CA VAL A 2 3.50 47.25 8.77
C VAL A 2 4.83 46.77 9.33
N THR A 3 4.94 46.71 10.66
CA THR A 3 6.21 46.38 11.30
C THR A 3 6.54 44.92 11.03
N LEU A 4 7.77 44.66 10.61
CA LEU A 4 8.33 43.37 10.22
C LEU A 4 8.01 42.22 11.21
N LYS A 5 7.73 42.59 12.48
CA LYS A 5 7.23 41.72 13.55
C LYS A 5 5.93 40.96 13.18
N TRP A 6 5.00 41.60 12.47
CA TRP A 6 3.76 40.99 12.00
C TRP A 6 4.00 40.02 10.84
N ILE A 7 4.96 40.33 9.96
CA ILE A 7 5.33 39.45 8.84
C ILE A 7 5.89 38.12 9.36
N PHE A 8 6.75 38.16 10.39
CA PHE A 8 7.26 36.94 11.05
C PHE A 8 6.16 36.15 11.77
N ALA A 9 5.20 36.82 12.41
CA ALA A 9 4.08 36.16 13.07
C ALA A 9 3.14 35.46 12.05
N ILE A 10 2.86 36.11 10.91
CA ILE A 10 2.02 35.54 9.85
C ILE A 10 2.73 34.37 9.15
N ALA A 11 4.04 34.48 8.93
CA ALA A 11 4.84 33.41 8.34
C ALA A 11 4.85 32.14 9.22
N LEU A 12 4.94 32.28 10.55
CA LEU A 12 4.89 31.15 11.49
C LEU A 12 3.53 30.42 11.50
N ILE A 13 2.42 31.15 11.29
CA ILE A 13 1.08 30.55 11.25
C ILE A 13 0.90 29.67 10.00
N VAL A 14 1.54 30.00 8.88
CA VAL A 14 1.42 29.22 7.61
C VAL A 14 2.19 27.89 7.67
N ILE A 15 3.27 27.79 8.45
CA ILE A 15 4.12 26.58 8.51
C ILE A 15 3.47 25.42 9.27
N ALA A 16 2.44 25.68 10.09
CA ALA A 16 1.79 24.68 10.93
C ALA A 16 0.61 23.94 10.26
N SER A 17 0.19 24.34 9.06
CA SER A 17 -1.05 23.83 8.44
C SER A 17 -0.91 22.50 7.69
N ASN A 18 0.31 21.98 7.52
CA ASN A 18 0.51 20.73 6.77
C ASN A 18 0.55 19.52 7.71
N ALA A 19 -0.57 19.26 8.38
CA ALA A 19 -0.85 17.94 8.93
C ALA A 19 -1.50 17.11 7.81
N ASP A 20 -0.67 16.48 7.00
CA ASP A 20 -1.09 15.46 6.05
C ASP A 20 -1.71 14.32 6.87
N ALA A 21 -3.05 14.29 6.93
CA ALA A 21 -3.80 13.22 7.55
C ALA A 21 -3.66 11.97 6.67
N ARG A 22 -2.52 11.30 6.79
CA ARG A 22 -2.32 9.98 6.20
C ARG A 22 -3.27 9.04 6.91
N SER A 23 -4.44 8.87 6.30
CA SER A 23 -5.44 7.93 6.77
C SER A 23 -4.75 6.58 6.98
N PRO A 24 -4.93 5.91 8.14
CA PRO A 24 -4.43 4.56 8.31
C PRO A 24 -5.04 3.69 7.19
N PRO A 25 -4.30 2.70 6.68
CA PRO A 25 -4.84 1.77 5.70
C PRO A 25 -6.13 1.17 6.26
N ARG A 26 -7.22 1.25 5.49
CA ARG A 26 -8.49 0.57 5.83
C ARG A 26 -8.16 -0.92 6.00
N PRO A 27 -8.41 -1.53 7.17
CA PRO A 27 -8.33 -2.97 7.27
C PRO A 27 -9.39 -3.54 6.32
N SER A 28 -8.93 -4.31 5.34
CA SER A 28 -9.80 -5.12 4.51
C SER A 28 -10.59 -6.06 5.43
N PRO A 29 -11.91 -6.24 5.24
CA PRO A 29 -12.68 -7.19 6.04
C PRO A 29 -12.15 -8.60 5.73
N GLY A 30 -11.31 -9.12 6.63
CA GLY A 30 -10.52 -10.32 6.41
C GLY A 30 -9.17 -10.37 7.15
N GLN A 31 -8.76 -9.32 7.87
CA GLN A 31 -7.60 -9.39 8.76
C GLN A 31 -7.97 -10.16 10.04
N VAL A 32 -7.70 -11.47 10.02
CA VAL A 32 -7.53 -12.27 11.25
C VAL A 32 -6.14 -11.99 11.81
N ASP A 33 -6.11 -11.86 13.14
CA ASP A 33 -5.00 -11.44 13.98
C ASP A 33 -3.62 -11.99 13.59
N GLU A 34 -2.67 -11.07 13.73
CA GLU A 34 -1.23 -11.25 13.80
C GLU A 34 -0.86 -12.22 14.95
N SER A 35 -0.97 -13.52 14.69
CA SER A 35 -0.28 -14.54 15.47
C SER A 35 0.68 -15.29 14.56
N ALA A 36 1.93 -14.84 14.58
CA ALA A 36 3.14 -15.56 14.21
C ALA A 36 3.09 -16.50 12.98
N ALA A 37 3.71 -16.02 11.89
CA ALA A 37 4.46 -16.81 10.90
C ALA A 37 3.74 -17.59 9.79
N ASP A 38 2.41 -17.49 9.63
CA ASP A 38 1.72 -18.17 8.53
C ASP A 38 1.05 -17.22 7.52
N CYS A 39 1.28 -17.52 6.24
CA CYS A 39 0.67 -16.81 5.12
C CYS A 39 -0.84 -17.07 5.08
N PRO A 40 -1.66 -16.10 4.62
CA PRO A 40 -3.10 -16.30 4.52
C PRO A 40 -3.39 -17.52 3.64
N GLN A 41 -4.05 -18.54 4.20
CA GLN A 41 -4.36 -19.77 3.47
C GLN A 41 -5.66 -19.66 2.66
N ILE A 42 -6.47 -18.62 2.92
CA ILE A 42 -7.79 -18.45 2.33
C ILE A 42 -7.84 -17.08 1.65
N CYS A 43 -8.16 -17.09 0.36
CA CYS A 43 -8.47 -15.89 -0.40
C CYS A 43 -9.93 -15.93 -0.89
N PRO A 44 -10.62 -14.78 -0.95
CA PRO A 44 -11.93 -14.72 -1.56
C PRO A 44 -11.86 -15.12 -3.03
N ALA A 45 -12.90 -15.79 -3.52
CA ALA A 45 -13.09 -16.12 -4.94
C ALA A 45 -13.55 -14.90 -5.76
N LEU A 46 -12.93 -13.74 -5.50
CA LEU A 46 -13.19 -12.49 -6.20
C LEU A 46 -12.18 -12.34 -7.34
N TYR A 47 -12.67 -12.18 -8.56
CA TYR A 47 -11.82 -11.91 -9.71
C TYR A 47 -11.61 -10.39 -9.86
N ARG A 48 -10.42 -9.93 -9.51
CA ARG A 48 -9.91 -8.55 -9.69
C ARG A 48 -8.44 -8.67 -10.06
N PRO A 49 -8.14 -8.94 -11.33
CA PRO A 49 -6.81 -9.38 -11.73
C PRO A 49 -5.75 -8.32 -11.43
N VAL A 50 -4.55 -8.77 -11.10
CA VAL A 50 -3.39 -7.91 -10.88
C VAL A 50 -2.18 -8.43 -11.63
N CYS A 51 -1.46 -7.53 -12.27
CA CYS A 51 -0.24 -7.81 -13.01
C CYS A 51 0.97 -7.45 -12.17
N ALA A 52 1.69 -8.45 -11.66
CA ALA A 52 2.89 -8.30 -10.85
C ALA A 52 4.15 -8.31 -11.72
N THR A 53 5.06 -7.37 -11.50
CA THR A 53 6.40 -7.35 -12.10
C THR A 53 7.42 -7.85 -11.07
N LEU A 54 8.14 -8.92 -11.39
CA LEU A 54 9.17 -9.52 -10.56
C LEU A 54 10.53 -8.80 -10.70
N PRO A 55 11.52 -9.07 -9.83
CA PRO A 55 12.81 -8.37 -9.86
C PRO A 55 13.63 -8.59 -11.14
N ASN A 56 13.46 -9.74 -11.78
CA ASN A 56 14.06 -10.09 -13.08
C ASN A 56 13.35 -9.43 -14.28
N GLY A 57 12.28 -8.66 -14.04
CA GLY A 57 11.48 -8.00 -15.08
C GLY A 57 10.37 -8.87 -15.69
N SER A 58 10.23 -10.14 -15.30
CA SER A 58 9.11 -10.97 -15.76
C SER A 58 7.80 -10.53 -15.11
N LYS A 59 6.70 -10.68 -15.85
CA LYS A 59 5.36 -10.32 -15.41
C LYS A 59 4.53 -11.57 -15.14
N MET A 60 3.70 -11.54 -14.09
CA MET A 60 2.77 -12.63 -13.75
C MET A 60 1.41 -12.06 -13.34
N SER A 61 0.33 -12.65 -13.88
CA SER A 61 -1.05 -12.29 -13.55
C SER A 61 -1.56 -13.12 -12.39
N PHE A 62 -2.26 -12.49 -11.45
CA PHE A 62 -2.92 -13.14 -10.32
C PHE A 62 -4.40 -12.78 -10.32
N SER A 63 -5.28 -13.71 -9.93
CA SER A 63 -6.73 -13.47 -9.97
C SER A 63 -7.19 -12.35 -9.03
N ASN A 64 -6.43 -12.08 -7.96
CA ASN A 64 -6.60 -10.93 -7.08
C ASN A 64 -5.35 -10.64 -6.25
N SER A 65 -5.37 -9.49 -5.56
CA SER A 65 -4.29 -9.04 -4.67
C SER A 65 -4.04 -9.98 -3.48
N CYS A 66 -5.07 -10.71 -3.00
CA CYS A 66 -4.87 -11.71 -1.95
C CYS A 66 -3.99 -12.86 -2.45
N GLN A 67 -4.30 -13.43 -3.61
CA GLN A 67 -3.50 -14.53 -4.17
C GLN A 67 -2.05 -14.10 -4.44
N LEU A 68 -1.83 -12.87 -4.92
CA LEU A 68 -0.49 -12.31 -5.07
C LEU A 68 0.24 -12.25 -3.72
N ASN A 69 -0.41 -11.73 -2.67
CA ASN A 69 0.19 -11.63 -1.35
C ASN A 69 0.53 -13.00 -0.76
N VAL A 70 -0.35 -14.00 -0.94
CA VAL A 70 -0.07 -15.39 -0.55
C VAL A 70 1.16 -15.90 -1.26
N ALA A 71 1.26 -15.75 -2.58
CA ALA A 71 2.38 -16.26 -3.36
C ALA A 71 3.73 -15.63 -2.96
N VAL A 72 3.74 -14.33 -2.64
CA VAL A 72 4.94 -13.64 -2.11
C VAL A 72 5.27 -14.13 -0.71
N CYS A 73 4.27 -14.17 0.18
CA CYS A 73 4.46 -14.59 1.56
C CYS A 73 4.97 -16.04 1.65
N SER A 74 4.36 -16.95 0.88
CA SER A 74 4.70 -18.38 0.86
C SER A 74 5.95 -18.67 0.05
N LYS A 75 6.66 -17.64 -0.43
CA LYS A 75 7.89 -17.72 -1.24
C LYS A 75 7.73 -18.53 -2.54
N GLN A 76 6.51 -18.60 -3.08
CA GLN A 76 6.28 -19.17 -4.42
C GLN A 76 6.85 -18.26 -5.52
N ILE A 77 6.85 -16.95 -5.27
CA ILE A 77 7.47 -15.93 -6.13
C ILE A 77 8.37 -15.00 -5.31
N PRO A 78 9.37 -14.35 -5.94
CA PRO A 78 10.16 -13.33 -5.26
C PRO A 78 9.31 -12.07 -4.98
N ALA A 79 9.88 -11.16 -4.18
CA ALA A 79 9.23 -9.89 -3.86
C ALA A 79 8.87 -9.12 -5.14
N VAL A 80 7.64 -8.61 -5.18
CA VAL A 80 7.11 -7.87 -6.33
C VAL A 80 7.75 -6.48 -6.39
N ARG A 81 8.26 -6.10 -7.56
CA ARG A 81 8.82 -4.77 -7.82
C ARG A 81 7.71 -3.73 -8.01
N SER A 82 6.67 -4.09 -8.74
CA SER A 82 5.50 -3.25 -8.98
C SER A 82 4.30 -4.11 -9.35
N GLN A 83 3.09 -3.62 -9.06
CA GLN A 83 1.85 -4.27 -9.45
C GLN A 83 0.93 -3.26 -10.16
N GLN A 84 0.18 -3.73 -11.14
CA GLN A 84 -0.85 -2.96 -11.85
C GLN A 84 -2.19 -3.68 -11.75
N GLU A 85 -3.29 -2.92 -11.75
CA GLU A 85 -4.62 -3.51 -11.86
C GLU A 85 -4.83 -4.04 -13.30
N GLY A 86 -5.50 -5.19 -13.43
CA GLY A 86 -5.66 -5.89 -14.70
C GLY A 86 -4.68 -7.04 -14.87
N ASP A 87 -4.93 -7.88 -15.87
CA ASP A 87 -4.01 -8.94 -16.27
C ASP A 87 -2.80 -8.36 -17.01
N CYS A 88 -1.65 -9.05 -16.89
CA CYS A 88 -0.54 -8.93 -17.83
C CYS A 88 -0.91 -9.61 -19.17
#